data_AF-A0A440JS74-F1
#
_entry.id   AF-A0A440JS74-F1
#
_cell.length_a   1.000
_cell.length_b   1.000
_cell.length_c   1.000
_cell.angle_alpha   90.00
_cell.angle_beta   90.00
_cell.angle_gamma   90.00
#
_symmetry.space_group_name_H-M   'P 1'
#
loop_
_entity.id
_entity.type
_entity.pdbx_description
1 polymer ?
#
loop_
_entity_poly.entity_id
_entity_poly.type
_entity_poly.pdbx_seq_one_letter_code
_entity_poly.pdbx_strand_id
1 'polypeptide(L)' 'MRNLEKEFIGPDDMAMLDRVMRKLLPANADAAEREWLASLLLQAFQAGTTDEAALTARVGKSKRP' A
#
# COMPACT_ATOMS: atom_id res chain seq x y z
N MET A 1 -7.86 13.18 18.54
CA MET A 1 -6.47 13.56 18.26
C MET A 1 -6.12 13.01 16.88
N ARG A 2 -5.86 13.86 15.88
CA ARG A 2 -5.35 13.41 14.57
C ARG A 2 -3.89 12.99 14.81
N ASN A 3 -3.57 11.71 14.64
CA ASN A 3 -2.19 11.22 14.68
C ASN A 3 -1.43 11.85 13.50
N LEU A 4 -0.62 12.88 13.78
CA LEU A 4 0.30 13.52 12.83
C LEU A 4 1.59 12.71 12.61
N GLU A 5 1.75 11.55 13.24
CA GLU A 5 3.04 10.85 13.35
C GLU A 5 3.39 9.94 12.14
N LYS A 6 2.70 10.05 11.01
CA LYS A 6 3.01 9.24 9.80
C LYS A 6 3.06 10.06 8.51
N GLU A 7 3.53 11.30 8.56
CA GLU A 7 3.85 12.04 7.33
C GLU A 7 5.15 11.56 6.68
N PHE A 8 6.06 10.96 7.46
CA PHE A 8 7.32 10.43 6.95
C PHE A 8 7.23 8.92 6.74
N ILE A 9 7.29 8.49 5.48
CA ILE A 9 7.49 7.09 5.10
C ILE A 9 9.00 6.91 4.98
N GLY A 10 9.57 6.07 5.85
CA GLY A 10 11.00 5.77 5.81
C GLY A 10 11.38 5.00 4.53
N PRO A 11 12.67 4.97 4.16
CA PRO A 11 13.13 4.22 3.00
C PRO A 11 12.81 2.71 3.10
N ASP A 12 12.88 2.13 4.30
CA ASP A 12 12.46 0.75 4.57
C ASP A 12 10.95 0.53 4.35
N ASP A 13 10.12 1.44 4.87
CA ASP A 13 8.67 1.38 4.66
C ASP A 13 8.33 1.51 3.17
N MET A 14 9.01 2.41 2.47
CA MET A 14 8.81 2.62 1.03
C MET A 14 9.23 1.39 0.23
N ALA A 15 10.33 0.73 0.62
CA ALA A 15 10.75 -0.54 0.02
C ALA A 15 9.76 -1.68 0.31
N MET A 16 9.18 -1.74 1.51
CA MET A 16 8.12 -2.69 1.82
C MET A 16 6.87 -2.43 0.96
N LEU A 17 6.43 -1.17 0.87
CA LEU A 17 5.27 -0.79 0.05
C LEU A 17 5.47 -1.18 -1.42
N ASP A 18 6.64 -0.92 -2.00
CA ASP A 18 6.98 -1.33 -3.37
C ASP A 18 6.95 -2.86 -3.54
N ARG A 19 7.47 -3.64 -2.57
CA ARG A 19 7.38 -5.11 -2.59
C ARG A 19 5.94 -5.62 -2.57
N VAL A 20 5.10 -5.07 -1.70
CA VAL A 20 3.67 -5.42 -1.65
C VAL A 20 3.00 -5.07 -2.98
N MET A 21 3.30 -3.89 -3.51
CA MET A 21 2.75 -3.41 -4.76
C MET A 21 3.08 -4.37 -5.92
N ARG A 22 4.33 -4.81 -6.04
CA ARG A 22 4.78 -5.78 -7.06
C ARG A 22 4.18 -7.18 -6.88
N LYS A 23 3.88 -7.60 -5.64
CA LYS A 23 3.23 -8.90 -5.36
C LYS A 23 1.75 -8.90 -5.79
N LEU A 24 1.08 -7.76 -5.65
CA LEU A 24 -0.35 -7.62 -5.90
C LEU A 24 -0.67 -7.18 -7.34
N LEU A 25 0.22 -6.42 -7.98
CA LEU A 25 0.05 -6.01 -9.37
C LEU A 25 0.36 -7.17 -10.32
N PRO A 26 -0.55 -7.49 -11.25
CA PRO A 26 -0.20 -8.35 -12.36
C PRO A 26 0.85 -7.68 -13.27
N ALA A 27 1.62 -8.48 -14.01
CA ALA A 27 2.71 -7.99 -14.86
C ALA A 27 2.25 -7.00 -15.95
N ASN A 28 0.97 -7.08 -16.34
CA ASN A 28 0.32 -6.22 -17.31
C ASN A 28 -0.51 -5.09 -16.66
N ALA A 29 -0.34 -4.82 -15.37
CA ALA A 29 -1.12 -3.79 -14.69
C ALA A 29 -0.86 -2.40 -15.29
N ASP A 30 -1.94 -1.75 -15.70
CA ASP A 30 -1.95 -0.40 -16.24
C ASP A 30 -1.63 0.65 -15.17
N ALA A 31 -1.29 1.87 -15.61
CA ALA A 31 -0.96 2.97 -14.71
C ALA A 31 -2.07 3.25 -13.68
N ALA A 32 -3.34 3.16 -14.09
CA ALA A 32 -4.48 3.37 -13.21
C ALA A 32 -4.57 2.32 -12.08
N GLU A 33 -4.32 1.04 -12.38
CA GLU A 33 -4.29 -0.02 -11.35
C GLU A 33 -3.13 0.18 -10.38
N ARG A 34 -1.98 0.64 -10.88
CA ARG A 34 -0.80 0.96 -10.05
C ARG A 34 -1.08 2.12 -9.10
N GLU A 35 -1.64 3.22 -9.61
CA GLU A 35 -1.98 4.39 -8.80
C GLU A 35 -3.07 4.10 -7.77
N TRP A 36 -4.08 3.30 -8.16
CA TRP A 36 -5.12 2.84 -7.24
C TRP A 36 -4.52 2.01 -6.10
N LEU A 37 -3.66 1.04 -6.43
CA LEU A 37 -3.04 0.16 -5.44
C LEU A 37 -2.09 0.93 -4.52
N ALA A 38 -1.27 1.84 -5.07
CA ALA A 38 -0.40 2.71 -4.30
C ALA A 38 -1.20 3.57 -3.30
N SER A 39 -2.32 4.14 -3.76
CA SER A 39 -3.22 4.94 -2.91
C SER A 39 -3.80 4.13 -1.76
N LEU A 40 -4.21 2.88 -2.00
CA LEU A 40 -4.72 1.98 -0.95
C LEU A 40 -3.65 1.59 0.06
N LEU A 41 -2.43 1.30 -0.40
CA LEU A 41 -1.30 0.95 0.45
C LEU A 41 -0.91 2.12 1.36
N LEU A 42 -0.85 3.34 0.81
CA LEU A 42 -0.57 4.56 1.58
C LEU A 42 -1.65 4.82 2.64
N GLN A 43 -2.93 4.72 2.28
CA GLN A 43 -4.02 4.88 3.24
C GLN A 43 -3.98 3.83 4.36
N ALA A 44 -3.71 2.57 4.02
CA ALA A 44 -3.58 1.50 5.01
C ALA A 44 -2.39 1.72 5.94
N PHE A 45 -1.25 2.16 5.40
CA PHE A 45 -0.05 2.50 6.16
C PHE A 45 -0.29 3.66 7.14
N GLN A 46 -0.91 4.74 6.65
CA GLN A 46 -1.32 5.89 7.46
C GLN A 46 -2.35 5.51 8.53
N ALA A 47 -3.24 4.56 8.25
CA ALA A 47 -4.19 4.01 9.22
C ALA A 47 -3.54 3.11 10.29
N GLY A 48 -2.22 2.93 10.26
CA GLY A 48 -1.48 2.14 11.25
C GLY A 48 -1.05 0.76 10.78
N THR A 49 -1.40 0.34 9.56
CA THR A 49 -1.05 -1.00 9.04
C THR A 49 0.35 -0.97 8.43
N THR A 50 1.37 -1.34 9.21
CA THR A 50 2.79 -1.34 8.76
C THR A 50 3.33 -2.73 8.48
N ASP A 51 2.50 -3.76 8.54
CA ASP A 51 2.89 -5.15 8.29
C ASP A 51 2.60 -5.55 6.84
N GLU A 52 3.57 -6.20 6.19
CA GLU A 52 3.48 -6.61 4.79
C GLU A 52 2.29 -7.54 4.53
N ALA A 53 2.07 -8.52 5.40
CA ALA A 53 0.99 -9.49 5.27
C ALA A 53 -0.38 -8.84 5.54
N ALA A 54 -0.46 -7.95 6.52
CA ALA A 54 -1.66 -7.19 6.83
C ALA A 54 -2.04 -6.23 5.69
N LEU A 55 -1.06 -5.54 5.08
CA LEU A 55 -1.27 -4.71 3.89
C LEU A 55 -1.76 -5.54 2.72
N THR A 56 -1.12 -6.68 2.46
CA THR A 56 -1.50 -7.61 1.39
C THR A 56 -2.92 -8.14 1.60
N ALA A 57 -3.29 -8.53 2.83
CA ALA A 57 -4.61 -9.05 3.15
C ALA A 57 -5.70 -7.97 3.12
N ARG A 58 -5.38 -6.74 3.52
CA ARG A 58 -6.32 -5.61 3.51
C ARG A 58 -6.60 -5.14 2.08
N VAL A 59 -5.54 -4.98 1.28
CA VAL A 59 -5.63 -4.46 -0.08
C VAL A 59 -6.04 -5.54 -1.08
N GLY A 60 -5.59 -6.79 -0.90
CA GLY A 60 -6.01 -7.92 -1.74
C GLY A 60 -7.50 -8.26 -1.64
N LYS A 61 -8.19 -7.80 -0.59
CA LYS A 61 -9.65 -7.88 -0.46
C LYS A 61 -10.38 -6.72 -1.15
N SER A 62 -9.68 -5.64 -1.51
CA SER A 62 -10.27 -4.53 -2.24
C SER A 62 -10.54 -4.97 -3.68
N LYS A 63 -11.79 -4.86 -4.11
CA LYS A 63 -12.21 -5.18 -5.47
C LYS A 63 -11.52 -4.18 -6.42
N ARG A 64 -10.74 -4.69 -7.38
CA ARG A 64 -10.08 -3.83 -8.38
C ARG A 64 -11.15 -3.05 -9.16
N PRO A 65 -10.94 -1.75 -9.41
CA PRO A 65 -11.83 -0.93 -10.23
C PRO A 65 -11.87 -1.39 -11.69
#